data_AF-A0A1X0S4I0-F1
#
_entry.id   AF-A0A1X0S4I0-F1
#
_cell.length_a   1.000
_cell.length_b   1.000
_cell.length_c   1.000
_cell.angle_alpha   90.00
_cell.angle_beta   90.00
_cell.angle_gamma   90.00
#
_symmetry.space_group_name_H-M   'P 1'
#
loop_
_entity.id
_entity.type
_entity.pdbx_description
1 polymer ?
#
loop_
_entity_poly.entity_id
_entity_poly.type
_entity_poly.pdbx_seq_one_letter_code
_entity_poly.pdbx_strand_id
1 'polypeptide(L)'
;MNRLQKCFLLNLLFILSITAFNIKEALFGNSKTQDIKQHNTFGAPETTSKSNRPDMPCKDYICKDTEACVSSPVECPCRLTMNKKCMIGDWYTCIRGDLSCSELDKA
;
A
#
# COMPACT_ATOMS: atom_id res chain seq x y z
N MET A 1 -36.73 42.55 21.44
CA MET A 1 -35.69 41.50 21.28
C MET A 1 -34.38 42.18 20.88
N ASN A 2 -33.55 42.48 21.87
CA ASN A 2 -32.46 43.46 21.74
C ASN A 2 -31.31 42.92 20.89
N ARG A 3 -30.58 43.79 20.18
CA ARG A 3 -29.43 43.42 19.32
C ARG A 3 -28.40 42.60 20.10
N LEU A 4 -28.20 42.93 21.38
CA LEU A 4 -27.32 42.21 22.30
C LEU A 4 -27.77 40.76 22.56
N GLN A 5 -29.09 40.54 22.68
CA GLN A 5 -29.67 39.21 22.91
C GLN A 5 -29.54 38.33 21.66
N LYS A 6 -29.64 38.91 20.46
CA LYS A 6 -29.39 38.19 19.20
C LYS A 6 -27.92 37.80 19.05
N CYS A 7 -26.98 38.68 19.42
CA CYS A 7 -25.54 38.35 19.40
C CYS A 7 -25.21 37.23 20.37
N PHE A 8 -25.81 37.22 21.57
CA PHE A 8 -25.60 36.17 22.56
C PHE A 8 -26.13 34.82 22.08
N LEU A 9 -27.33 34.79 21.49
CA LEU A 9 -27.91 33.56 20.92
C LEU A 9 -27.11 33.04 19.72
N LEU A 10 -26.59 33.92 18.88
CA LEU A 10 -25.76 33.54 17.72
C LEU A 10 -24.42 32.95 18.16
N ASN A 11 -23.80 33.50 19.22
CA ASN A 11 -22.58 32.94 19.79
C ASN A 11 -22.83 31.58 20.47
N LEU A 12 -23.96 31.43 21.18
CA LEU A 12 -24.33 30.19 21.84
C LEU A 12 -24.56 29.04 20.83
N LEU A 13 -25.21 29.33 19.70
CA LEU A 13 -25.39 28.37 18.60
C LEU A 13 -24.07 27.95 17.94
N PHE A 14 -23.09 28.86 17.86
CA PHE A 14 -21.79 28.57 17.26
C PHE A 14 -20.94 27.62 18.15
N ILE A 15 -21.01 27.78 19.48
CA ILE A 15 -20.25 26.96 20.44
C ILE A 15 -20.77 25.51 20.49
N LEU A 16 -22.07 25.29 20.29
CA LEU A 16 -22.69 23.95 20.26
C LEU A 16 -22.24 23.08 19.07
N SER A 17 -21.62 23.67 18.04
CA SER A 17 -21.17 22.93 16.84
C SER A 17 -19.79 22.27 17.02
N ILE A 18 -19.06 22.60 18.09
CA ILE A 18 -17.65 22.23 18.28
C ILE A 18 -17.50 20.92 19.07
N THR A 19 -18.58 20.37 19.64
CA THR A 19 -18.54 19.00 20.19
C THR A 19 -18.67 18.00 19.05
N ALA A 20 -17.63 17.94 18.22
CA ALA A 20 -17.47 16.99 17.15
C ALA A 20 -17.42 15.57 17.74
N PHE A 21 -18.18 14.68 17.13
CA PHE A 21 -18.22 13.25 17.44
C PHE A 21 -16.80 12.69 17.59
N ASN A 22 -16.54 11.95 18.67
CA ASN A 22 -15.32 11.15 18.83
C ASN A 22 -15.37 9.93 17.88
N ILE A 23 -15.37 10.19 16.56
CA ILE A 23 -15.44 9.17 15.49
C ILE A 23 -14.31 8.16 15.65
N LYS A 24 -13.16 8.59 16.18
CA LYS A 24 -12.03 7.73 16.48
C LYS A 24 -12.39 6.62 17.48
N GLU A 25 -13.18 6.92 18.51
CA GLU A 25 -13.61 5.92 19.49
C GLU A 25 -14.73 5.04 18.94
N ALA A 26 -15.61 5.58 18.09
CA ALA A 26 -16.68 4.83 17.43
C ALA A 26 -16.19 3.88 16.33
N LEU A 27 -15.14 4.26 15.59
CA LEU A 27 -14.55 3.44 14.51
C LEU A 27 -13.44 2.51 15.01
N PHE A 28 -12.67 2.92 16.03
CA PHE A 28 -11.50 2.19 16.50
C PHE A 28 -11.60 1.78 17.97
N GLY A 29 -12.83 1.51 18.43
CA GLY A 29 -13.23 0.98 19.74
C GLY A 29 -12.09 0.68 20.71
N ASN A 30 -12.10 1.37 21.85
CA ASN A 30 -11.11 1.34 22.92
C ASN A 30 -10.58 -0.08 23.21
N SER A 31 -9.54 -0.47 22.47
CA SER A 31 -8.82 -1.72 22.67
C SER A 31 -7.78 -1.43 23.74
N LYS A 32 -8.13 -1.72 25.00
CA LYS A 32 -7.12 -1.94 26.04
C LYS A 32 -6.33 -3.19 25.65
N THR A 33 -5.35 -3.04 24.77
CA THR A 33 -4.30 -4.02 24.54
C THR A 33 -2.96 -3.33 24.77
N GLN A 34 -2.37 -3.74 25.88
CA GLN A 34 -0.97 -3.70 26.30
C GLN A 34 0.06 -2.97 25.43
N ASP A 35 0.91 -2.20 26.12
CA ASP A 35 2.23 -1.74 25.71
C ASP A 35 2.93 -2.64 24.68
N ILE A 36 2.98 -2.20 23.42
CA ILE A 36 4.12 -2.50 22.55
C ILE A 36 4.61 -1.16 22.01
N LYS A 37 5.79 -0.74 22.48
CA LYS A 37 6.58 0.33 21.87
C LYS A 37 6.84 0.01 20.41
N GLN A 38 6.06 0.59 19.50
CA GLN A 38 6.48 0.72 18.12
C GLN A 38 6.14 2.14 17.63
N HIS A 39 7.13 3.01 17.77
CA HIS A 39 7.12 4.36 17.24
C HIS A 39 7.21 4.28 15.71
N ASN A 40 6.06 4.13 15.06
CA ASN A 40 5.93 4.31 13.62
C ASN A 40 5.52 5.77 13.38
N THR A 41 6.52 6.63 13.14
CA THR A 41 6.28 7.96 12.59
C THR A 41 5.74 7.79 11.17
N PHE A 42 4.49 8.20 10.95
CA PHE A 42 3.91 8.26 9.61
C PHE A 42 4.79 9.16 8.73
N GLY A 43 5.39 8.61 7.67
CA GLY A 43 6.29 9.33 6.75
C GLY A 43 7.79 9.04 6.92
N ALA A 44 8.21 8.17 7.86
CA ALA A 44 9.59 7.68 7.91
C ALA A 44 9.77 6.49 6.95
N PRO A 45 10.84 6.44 6.13
CA PRO A 45 11.12 5.26 5.32
C PRO A 45 11.39 4.08 6.25
N GLU A 46 10.60 3.01 6.14
CA GLU A 46 10.88 1.75 6.81
C GLU A 46 12.22 1.22 6.30
N THR A 47 13.29 1.41 7.08
CA THR A 47 14.64 1.03 6.67
C THR A 47 14.88 -0.47 6.70
N THR A 48 13.92 -1.27 7.18
CA THR A 48 14.02 -2.74 7.17
C THR A 48 12.64 -3.36 7.01
N SER A 49 12.13 -3.36 5.78
CA SER A 49 11.10 -4.34 5.41
C SER A 49 11.76 -5.73 5.46
N LYS A 50 11.77 -6.36 6.64
CA LYS A 50 12.27 -7.71 6.83
C LYS A 50 11.34 -8.63 6.05
N SER A 51 11.83 -9.09 4.89
CA SER A 51 11.17 -10.12 4.11
C SER A 51 11.01 -11.37 4.99
N ASN A 52 9.79 -11.88 5.16
CA ASN A 52 9.53 -13.17 5.81
C ASN A 52 10.03 -14.38 4.99
N ARG A 53 10.82 -14.11 3.95
CA ARG A 53 11.35 -15.13 3.06
C ARG A 53 12.49 -15.87 3.76
N PRO A 54 12.51 -17.21 3.72
CA PRO A 54 13.67 -17.96 4.21
C PRO A 54 14.93 -17.50 3.48
N ASP A 55 16.06 -17.45 4.20
CA ASP A 55 17.39 -17.16 3.65
C ASP A 55 17.75 -18.24 2.62
N MET A 56 17.29 -18.05 1.39
CA MET A 56 17.63 -18.91 0.26
C MET A 56 19.01 -18.48 -0.24
N PRO A 57 19.97 -19.41 -0.42
CA PRO A 57 21.30 -19.09 -0.93
C PRO A 57 21.23 -18.77 -2.42
N CYS A 58 20.71 -17.59 -2.76
CA CYS A 58 20.79 -17.02 -4.08
C CYS A 58 21.85 -15.93 -4.05
N LYS A 59 22.87 -16.08 -4.89
CA LYS A 59 23.98 -15.13 -4.97
C LYS A 59 23.61 -13.87 -5.76
N ASP A 60 22.71 -14.03 -6.72
CA ASP A 60 22.38 -13.01 -7.72
C ASP A 60 20.98 -12.43 -7.44
N TYR A 61 20.01 -12.63 -8.33
CA TYR A 61 18.69 -12.04 -8.22
C TYR A 61 17.62 -13.09 -7.86
N ILE A 62 16.83 -12.77 -6.84
CA ILE A 62 15.66 -13.57 -6.45
C ILE A 62 14.41 -12.95 -7.06
N CYS A 63 13.70 -13.72 -7.88
CA CYS A 63 12.40 -13.34 -8.43
C CYS A 63 11.34 -13.25 -7.32
N LYS A 64 10.72 -12.08 -7.16
CA LYS A 64 9.70 -11.85 -6.12
C LYS A 64 8.50 -12.80 -6.26
N ASP A 65 8.06 -13.07 -7.48
CA ASP A 65 6.80 -13.79 -7.71
C ASP A 65 6.96 -15.32 -7.77
N THR A 66 8.08 -15.80 -8.31
CA THR A 66 8.34 -17.23 -8.53
C THR A 66 9.37 -17.80 -7.57
N GLU A 67 10.01 -16.94 -6.79
CA GLU A 67 11.07 -17.32 -5.86
C GLU A 67 12.30 -17.94 -6.54
N ALA A 68 12.38 -17.91 -7.87
CA ALA A 68 13.50 -18.42 -8.63
C ALA A 68 14.76 -17.58 -8.41
N CYS A 69 15.91 -18.24 -8.29
CA CYS A 69 17.22 -17.59 -8.30
C CYS A 69 17.73 -17.53 -9.74
N VAL A 70 17.98 -16.33 -10.25
CA VAL A 70 18.41 -16.06 -11.63
C VAL A 70 19.54 -15.04 -11.65
N SER A 71 20.26 -14.94 -12.77
CA SER A 71 21.42 -14.03 -12.88
C SER A 71 20.98 -12.56 -12.97
N SER A 72 19.82 -12.31 -13.58
CA SER A 72 19.30 -10.96 -13.79
C SER A 72 17.76 -10.93 -13.70
N PRO A 73 17.13 -9.79 -13.35
CA PRO A 73 15.68 -9.70 -13.23
C PRO A 73 14.91 -10.10 -14.49
N VAL A 74 15.46 -9.82 -15.68
CA VAL A 74 14.82 -10.16 -16.96
C VAL A 74 14.75 -11.67 -17.19
N GLU A 75 15.53 -12.49 -16.49
CA GLU A 75 15.48 -13.95 -16.58
C GLU A 75 14.32 -14.55 -15.76
N CYS A 76 13.68 -13.79 -14.88
CA CYS A 76 12.64 -14.31 -13.99
C CYS A 76 11.47 -14.95 -14.72
N PRO A 77 11.12 -16.22 -14.45
CA PRO A 77 9.99 -16.87 -15.13
C PRO A 77 8.66 -16.19 -14.77
N CYS A 78 7.68 -16.28 -15.66
CA CYS A 78 6.33 -15.84 -15.37
C CYS A 78 5.71 -16.69 -14.25
N ARG A 79 4.93 -16.06 -13.36
CA ARG A 79 4.29 -16.73 -12.22
C ARG A 79 3.43 -17.93 -12.63
N LEU A 80 2.71 -17.81 -13.74
CA LEU A 80 1.91 -18.88 -14.31
C LEU A 80 2.67 -19.52 -15.47
N THR A 81 2.78 -20.85 -15.46
CA THR A 81 3.46 -21.63 -16.50
C THR A 81 2.82 -21.52 -17.88
N MET A 82 1.52 -21.23 -17.93
CA MET A 82 0.78 -20.98 -19.17
C MET A 82 1.02 -19.59 -19.76
N ASN A 83 1.69 -18.70 -19.03
CA ASN A 83 2.00 -17.36 -19.50
C ASN A 83 3.36 -17.34 -20.18
N LYS A 84 3.46 -16.51 -21.22
CA LYS A 84 4.71 -16.25 -21.94
C LYS A 84 5.25 -14.88 -21.55
N LYS A 85 6.58 -14.77 -21.50
CA LYS A 85 7.28 -13.51 -21.29
C LYS A 85 7.40 -12.77 -22.63
N CYS A 86 7.04 -11.50 -22.64
CA CYS A 86 7.19 -10.60 -23.77
C CYS A 86 8.09 -9.43 -23.39
N MET A 87 9.06 -9.12 -24.25
CA MET A 87 9.88 -7.92 -24.14
C MET A 87 9.15 -6.76 -24.83
N ILE A 88 9.12 -5.60 -24.19
CA ILE A 88 8.52 -4.36 -24.72
C ILE A 88 9.56 -3.26 -24.50
N GLY A 89 10.37 -2.98 -25.51
CA GLY A 89 11.55 -2.13 -25.35
C GLY A 89 12.48 -2.66 -24.24
N ASP A 90 12.72 -1.84 -23.21
CA ASP A 90 13.64 -2.14 -22.11
C ASP A 90 12.99 -2.88 -20.92
N TRP A 91 11.68 -3.13 -20.96
CA TRP A 91 10.95 -3.83 -19.89
C TRP A 91 10.32 -5.12 -20.40
N TYR A 92 9.82 -5.94 -19.49
CA TYR A 92 9.15 -7.20 -19.83
C TYR A 92 7.82 -7.33 -19.11
N THR A 93 6.91 -8.07 -19.72
CA THR A 93 5.62 -8.43 -19.14
C THR A 93 5.28 -9.89 -19.39
N CYS A 94 4.35 -10.42 -18.62
CA CYS A 94 3.84 -11.77 -18.77
C CYS A 94 2.40 -11.73 -19.27
N ILE A 95 2.16 -12.29 -20.45
CA ILE A 95 0.82 -12.42 -21.03
C ILE A 95 0.39 -13.88 -21.12
N ARG A 96 -0.92 -14.10 -21.30
CA ARG A 96 -1.47 -15.43 -21.53
C ARG A 96 -0.85 -16.06 -22.79
N GLY A 97 -0.53 -17.36 -22.73
CA GLY A 97 0.30 -18.02 -23.75
C GLY A 97 -0.29 -18.05 -25.16
N ASP A 98 -1.60 -17.87 -25.32
CA ASP A 98 -2.28 -17.81 -26.61
C ASP A 98 -2.32 -16.41 -27.24
N LEU A 99 -1.89 -15.37 -26.52
CA LEU A 99 -1.76 -14.01 -27.04
C LEU A 99 -0.38 -13.78 -27.68
N SER A 100 -0.30 -12.85 -28.64
CA SER A 100 0.95 -12.52 -29.31
C SER A 100 1.67 -11.36 -28.62
N CYS A 101 3.01 -11.39 -28.55
CA CYS A 101 3.74 -10.22 -28.05
C CYS A 101 3.62 -9.02 -29.00
N SER A 102 3.41 -9.26 -30.31
CA SER A 102 3.28 -8.22 -31.32
C SER A 102 2.03 -7.35 -31.15
N GLU A 103 1.06 -7.80 -30.36
CA GLU A 103 -0.14 -7.03 -30.03
C GLU A 103 0.15 -5.93 -28.99
N LEU A 104 1.25 -6.06 -28.24
CA LEU A 104 1.63 -5.12 -27.17
C LEU A 104 2.47 -3.95 -27.68
N ASP A 105 3.21 -4.12 -28.78
CA ASP A 105 4.04 -3.06 -29.38
C ASP A 105 3.23 -1.93 -30.04
N LYS A 106 1.90 -2.08 -30.11
CA LYS A 106 0.99 -1.15 -30.80
C LYS A 106 0.11 -0.34 -29.86
N ALA A 107 0.29 -0.48 -28.55
CA ALA A 107 -0.50 0.20 -27.52
C ALA A 107 0.15 1.49 -27.05
#